data_AF-A0A341AHL3-F1
#
_entry.id   AF-A0A341AHL3-F1
#
_cell.length_a   1.000
_cell.length_b   1.000
_cell.length_c   1.000
_cell.angle_alpha   90.00
_cell.angle_beta   90.00
_cell.angle_gamma   90.00
#
_symmetry.space_group_name_H-M   'P 1'
#
loop_
_entity.id
_entity.type
_entity.pdbx_description
1 polymer ?
#
loop_
_entity_poly.entity_id
_entity_poly.type
_entity_poly.pdbx_seq_one_letter_code
_entity_poly.pdbx_strand_id
1 'polypeptide(L)' 'SLELRDQDILDLYNRPEPMKPFLFYHSQTGSTSTFESVAFPGWFIASSSEKGQPIFLTSNLGKMHTTAFHIDLKI' A
#
# COMPACT_ATOMS: atom_id res chain seq x y z
N SER A 1 -4.44 2.83 -10.90
CA SER A 1 -4.18 3.97 -9.99
C SER A 1 -4.51 3.53 -8.57
N LEU A 2 -3.92 4.20 -7.56
CA LEU A 2 -4.31 3.99 -6.16
C LEU A 2 -5.44 4.97 -5.85
N GLU A 3 -6.56 4.46 -5.36
CA GLU A 3 -7.78 5.24 -5.13
C GLU A 3 -8.47 4.78 -3.85
N LEU A 4 -9.06 5.72 -3.12
CA LEU A 4 -9.97 5.41 -2.03
C LEU A 4 -11.33 5.01 -2.60
N ARG A 5 -11.98 4.04 -1.97
CA ARG A 5 -13.34 3.61 -2.29
C ARG A 5 -14.21 3.77 -1.07
N ASP A 6 -15.44 4.24 -1.27
CA ASP A 6 -16.45 4.32 -0.22
C ASP A 6 -17.00 2.91 0.04
N GLN A 7 -16.33 2.18 0.94
CA GLN A 7 -16.63 0.80 1.28
C GLN A 7 -16.24 0.53 2.74
N ASP A 8 -17.10 -0.19 3.45
CA ASP A 8 -16.81 -0.62 4.82
C ASP A 8 -15.74 -1.72 4.85
N ILE A 9 -14.76 -1.59 5.75
CA ILE A 9 -13.64 -2.53 5.86
C ILE A 9 -14.06 -3.89 6.44
N LEU A 10 -15.05 -3.92 7.34
CA LEU A 10 -15.59 -5.16 7.89
C LEU A 10 -16.42 -5.91 6.85
N ASP A 11 -17.12 -5.19 5.96
CA ASP A 11 -17.76 -5.82 4.80
C ASP A 11 -16.74 -6.51 3.88
N LEU A 12 -15.58 -5.89 3.67
CA LEU A 12 -14.49 -6.50 2.89
C LEU A 12 -13.89 -7.72 3.59
N TYR A 13 -13.69 -7.64 4.91
CA TYR A 13 -13.14 -8.72 5.72
C TYR A 13 -14.06 -9.94 5.79
N ASN A 14 -15.37 -9.73 5.93
CA ASN A 14 -16.35 -10.80 6.11
C ASN A 14 -16.76 -11.50 4.79
N ARG A 15 -16.21 -11.08 3.64
CA ARG A 15 -16.52 -11.73 2.36
C ARG A 15 -15.90 -13.13 2.30
N PRO A 16 -16.61 -14.10 1.69
CA PRO A 16 -16.09 -15.44 1.50
C PRO A 16 -14.90 -15.49 0.53
N GLU A 17 -14.87 -14.57 -0.44
CA GLU A 17 -13.78 -14.46 -1.41
C GLU A 17 -12.99 -13.15 -1.23
N PRO A 18 -11.64 -13.23 -1.26
CA PRO A 18 -10.79 -12.05 -1.10
C PRO A 18 -10.91 -11.09 -2.29
N MET A 19 -11.21 -9.83 -2.01
CA MET A 19 -11.24 -8.78 -3.04
C MET A 19 -9.83 -8.26 -3.33
N LYS A 20 -9.11 -8.93 -4.23
CA LYS A 20 -7.71 -8.63 -4.60
C LYS A 20 -7.35 -7.15 -4.77
N PRO A 21 -8.19 -6.27 -5.36
CA PRO A 21 -7.86 -4.85 -5.51
C PRO A 21 -7.64 -4.10 -4.18
N PHE A 22 -8.17 -4.61 -3.07
CA PHE A 22 -8.01 -4.03 -1.72
C PHE A 22 -6.88 -4.67 -0.91
N LEU A 23 -6.18 -5.66 -1.48
CA LEU A 23 -5.21 -6.45 -0.75
C LEU A 23 -3.78 -6.06 -1.12
N PHE A 24 -2.96 -5.97 -0.08
CA PHE A 24 -1.54 -5.71 -0.17
C PHE A 24 -0.77 -6.76 0.64
N TYR A 25 0.30 -7.29 0.07
CA TYR A 25 1.29 -8.03 0.84
C TYR A 25 2.09 -7.04 1.69
N HIS A 26 2.03 -7.21 3.00
CA HIS A 26 2.85 -6.48 3.95
C HIS A 26 4.16 -7.24 4.16
N SER A 27 5.29 -6.56 3.98
CA SER A 27 6.61 -7.07 4.31
C SER A 27 7.35 -6.06 5.16
N GLN A 28 8.07 -6.53 6.17
CA GLN A 28 8.86 -5.70 7.08
C GLN A 28 10.35 -5.94 6.83
N THR A 29 11.10 -4.86 6.62
CA THR A 29 12.56 -4.86 6.54
C THR A 29 13.10 -3.88 7.57
N GLY A 30 13.70 -4.41 8.64
CA GLY A 30 14.16 -3.61 9.77
C GLY A 30 13.01 -2.84 10.44
N SER A 31 13.15 -1.52 10.53
CA SER A 31 12.12 -0.63 11.11
C SER A 31 11.06 -0.16 10.12
N THR A 32 11.17 -0.56 8.85
CA THR A 32 10.28 -0.10 7.78
C THR A 32 9.46 -1.24 7.18
N SER A 33 8.33 -0.88 6.61
CA SER A 33 7.38 -1.77 5.94
C SER A 33 7.17 -1.37 4.50
N THR A 34 6.92 -2.36 3.65
CA THR A 34 6.51 -2.19 2.25
C THR A 34 5.14 -2.84 2.05
N PHE A 35 4.38 -2.32 1.07
CA PHE A 35 3.04 -2.82 0.74
C PHE A 35 2.96 -3.07 -0.76
N GLU A 36 3.02 -4.34 -1.17
CA GLU A 36 2.92 -4.75 -2.58
C GLU A 36 1.47 -5.09 -2.94
N SER A 37 0.99 -4.64 -4.09
CA SER A 37 -0.37 -4.94 -4.55
C SER A 37 -0.52 -6.42 -4.93
N VAL A 38 -1.55 -7.08 -4.37
CA VAL A 38 -1.93 -8.44 -4.77
C VAL A 38 -2.53 -8.46 -6.18
N ALA A 39 -3.27 -7.41 -6.55
CA ALA A 39 -3.89 -7.30 -7.88
C ALA A 39 -2.86 -6.99 -8.99
N PHE A 40 -1.73 -6.37 -8.64
CA PHE A 40 -0.68 -5.98 -9.58
C PHE A 40 0.71 -6.33 -8.99
N PRO A 41 1.15 -7.59 -9.09
CA PRO A 41 2.46 -8.01 -8.58
C PRO A 41 3.60 -7.13 -9.12
N GLY A 42 4.57 -6.82 -8.26
CA GLY A 42 5.66 -5.89 -8.51
C GLY A 42 5.31 -4.41 -8.36
N TRP A 43 4.06 -4.07 -8.02
CA TRP A 43 3.65 -2.69 -7.76
C TRP A 43 3.48 -2.44 -6.26
N PHE A 44 4.09 -1.36 -5.77
CA PHE A 44 4.13 -1.00 -4.36
C PHE A 44 3.43 0.32 -4.09
N ILE A 45 2.86 0.47 -2.90
CA ILE A 45 2.52 1.80 -2.38
C ILE A 45 3.82 2.59 -2.25
N ALA A 46 3.80 3.82 -2.74
CA ALA A 46 4.93 4.73 -2.71
C ALA A 46 4.50 6.17 -2.42
N SER A 47 5.45 6.97 -1.94
CA SER A 47 5.32 8.42 -1.77
C SER A 47 6.43 9.15 -2.51
N SER A 48 6.13 10.36 -2.98
CA SER A 48 7.11 11.26 -3.60
C SER A 48 8.05 11.86 -2.54
N SER A 49 9.27 12.22 -2.94
CA SER A 49 10.13 13.09 -2.13
C SER A 49 9.57 14.51 -1.96
N GLU A 50 8.67 14.93 -2.84
CA GLU A 50 8.00 16.22 -2.75
C GLU A 50 6.86 16.20 -1.73
N LYS A 51 6.86 17.21 -0.84
CA LYS A 51 5.82 17.36 0.17
C LYS A 51 4.47 17.71 -0.47
N GLY A 52 3.40 17.15 0.08
CA GLY A 52 2.03 17.43 -0.35
C GLY A 52 1.53 16.60 -1.53
N GLN A 53 2.38 15.73 -2.10
CA GLN A 53 1.95 14.79 -3.13
C GLN A 53 1.18 13.61 -2.53
N PRO A 54 0.17 13.08 -3.23
CA PRO A 54 -0.54 11.88 -2.80
C PRO A 54 0.36 10.65 -2.84
N ILE A 55 -0.02 9.60 -2.11
CA ILE A 55 0.56 8.27 -2.29
C ILE A 55 0.02 7.63 -3.57
N PHE A 56 0.83 6.77 -4.18
CA PHE A 56 0.50 6.13 -5.46
C PHE A 56 1.05 4.70 -5.54
N LEU A 57 0.70 3.99 -6.61
CA LEU A 57 1.29 2.69 -6.94
C LEU A 57 2.44 2.87 -7.94
N THR A 58 3.55 2.20 -7.73
CA THR A 58 4.69 2.20 -8.65
C THR A 58 5.36 0.84 -8.74
N SER A 59 5.84 0.48 -9.92
CA SER A 59 6.75 -0.66 -10.16
C SER A 59 8.19 -0.21 -10.39
N ASN A 60 8.43 1.09 -10.49
CA ASN A 60 9.77 1.65 -10.53
C ASN A 60 10.30 1.73 -9.09
N LEU A 61 11.42 1.08 -8.77
CA LEU A 61 12.03 1.14 -7.43
C LEU A 61 13.30 2.00 -7.54
N GLY A 62 13.18 3.31 -7.34
CA GLY A 62 14.23 4.29 -7.64
C GLY A 62 14.16 5.56 -6.79
N LYS A 63 15.15 6.46 -6.93
CA LYS A 63 15.44 7.55 -5.97
C LYS A 63 14.35 8.61 -5.75
N MET A 64 13.42 8.81 -6.68
CA MET A 64 12.44 9.92 -6.60
C MET A 64 11.25 9.63 -5.69
N HIS A 65 11.08 8.38 -5.25
CA HIS A 65 9.96 7.95 -4.43
C HIS A 65 10.39 6.81 -3.51
N THR A 66 9.77 6.73 -2.33
CA THR A 66 10.05 5.68 -1.34
C THR A 66 8.89 4.72 -1.23
N THR A 67 9.20 3.44 -1.06
CA THR A 67 8.23 2.37 -0.73
C THR A 67 8.34 1.92 0.72
N ALA A 68 9.30 2.47 1.48
CA ALA A 68 9.57 2.13 2.86
C ALA A 68 8.83 3.09 3.81
N PHE A 69 7.90 2.54 4.59
CA PHE A 69 7.06 3.28 5.53
C PHE A 69 7.29 2.80 6.97
N HIS A 70 7.37 3.73 7.91
CA HIS A 70 7.23 3.41 9.33
C HIS A 70 5.74 3.23 9.66
N ILE A 71 5.41 2.20 10.45
CA ILE A 71 4.05 1.96 10.94
C ILE A 71 4.05 2.25 12.44
N ASP A 72 3.41 3.35 12.82
CA ASP A 72 3.21 3.71 14.22
C ASP A 72 1.83 3.25 14.67
N LEU A 73 1.77 2.09 15.34
CA LEU A 73 0.55 1.63 15.98
C LEU A 73 0.36 2.38 17.30
N LYS A 74 -0.67 3.21 17.37
CA LYS A 74 -1.13 3.76 18.66
C LYS A 74 -2.01 2.70 19.31
N ILE A 75 -1.48 2.10 20.38
CA ILE A 75 -2.19 1.16 21.26
C ILE A 75 -3.06 1.97 22.23
#